data_AF-A0A381P2M6-F1
#
_entry.id   AF-A0A381P2M6-F1
#
_cell.length_a   1.000
_cell.length_b   1.000
_cell.length_c   1.000
_cell.angle_alpha   90.00
_cell.angle_beta   90.00
_cell.angle_gamma   90.00
#
_symmetry.space_group_name_H-M   'P 1'
#
loop_
_entity.id
_entity.type
_entity.pdbx_description
1 polymer ?
#
loop_
_entity_poly.entity_id
_entity_poly.type
_entity_poly.pdbx_seq_one_letter_code
_entity_poly.pdbx_strand_id
1 'polypeptide(L)'
;VPYIVENAREQLDDGGLPNSAGELNYVISSIIDEYLSEYGKNYTNINEVIGVLECAKLELYRRVAAPYEDEKIDQNGDVYDVIKIA
;
A
#
# COMPACT_ATOMS: atom_id res chain seq x y z
N VAL A 1 6.66 12.51 3.69
CA VAL A 1 6.78 12.68 2.21
C VAL A 1 6.39 14.12 1.85
N PRO A 2 7.25 14.93 1.23
CA PRO A 2 7.02 16.38 1.11
C PRO A 2 5.98 16.82 0.05
N TYR A 3 5.20 15.90 -0.53
CA TYR A 3 4.51 16.15 -1.81
C TYR A 3 3.00 16.40 -1.73
N ILE A 4 2.35 16.37 -0.56
CA ILE A 4 0.96 16.82 -0.43
C ILE A 4 0.89 18.20 0.23
N VAL A 5 -0.05 19.02 -0.25
CA VAL A 5 -0.30 20.39 0.22
C VAL A 5 -0.75 20.38 1.68
N GLU A 6 -0.47 21.45 2.42
CA GLU A 6 -0.65 21.54 3.87
C GLU A 6 -2.11 21.28 4.31
N ASN A 7 -3.09 21.86 3.61
CA ASN A 7 -4.51 21.61 3.89
C ASN A 7 -4.90 20.12 3.75
N ALA A 8 -4.30 19.41 2.79
CA ALA A 8 -4.56 17.99 2.61
C ALA A 8 -3.97 17.15 3.76
N ARG A 9 -2.93 17.64 4.45
CA ARG A 9 -2.39 16.96 5.63
C ARG A 9 -3.34 17.08 6.80
N GLU A 10 -3.81 18.28 7.10
CA GLU A 10 -4.77 18.52 8.19
C GLU A 10 -6.01 17.65 8.03
N GLN A 11 -6.59 17.59 6.83
CA GLN A 11 -7.73 16.72 6.55
C GLN A 11 -7.44 15.24 6.82
N LEU A 12 -6.27 14.74 6.44
CA LEU A 12 -5.89 13.34 6.62
C LEU A 12 -5.54 13.02 8.08
N ASP A 13 -4.87 13.95 8.76
CA ASP A 13 -4.50 13.84 10.17
C ASP A 13 -5.76 13.84 11.07
N ASP A 14 -6.86 14.49 10.63
CA ASP A 14 -8.19 14.44 11.26
C ASP A 14 -9.01 13.18 10.88
N GLY A 15 -8.41 12.20 10.18
CA GLY A 15 -9.05 10.93 9.82
C GLY A 15 -9.79 10.93 8.48
N GLY A 16 -9.54 11.92 7.63
CA GLY A 16 -10.01 11.95 6.25
C GLY A 16 -9.47 10.78 5.40
N LEU A 17 -10.21 10.42 4.34
CA LEU A 17 -9.78 9.38 3.41
C LEU A 17 -8.87 9.96 2.31
N PRO A 18 -7.76 9.27 1.96
CA PRO A 18 -6.92 9.69 0.86
C PRO A 18 -7.62 9.49 -0.49
N ASN A 19 -7.50 10.47 -1.37
CA ASN A 19 -8.08 10.47 -2.72
C ASN A 19 -7.04 10.25 -3.83
N SER A 20 -5.75 10.24 -3.50
CA SER A 20 -4.66 10.10 -4.45
C SER A 20 -3.57 9.17 -3.92
N ALA A 21 -2.73 8.65 -4.82
CA ALA A 21 -1.58 7.83 -4.44
C ALA A 21 -0.60 8.59 -3.52
N GLY A 22 -0.47 9.91 -3.69
CA GLY A 22 0.36 10.76 -2.85
C GLY A 22 -0.18 10.88 -1.43
N GLU A 23 -1.48 11.09 -1.28
CA GLU A 23 -2.16 11.14 0.02
C GLU A 23 -2.14 9.79 0.73
N LEU A 24 -2.41 8.69 0.01
CA LEU A 24 -2.34 7.34 0.60
C LEU A 24 -0.92 7.03 1.10
N ASN A 25 0.10 7.39 0.32
CA ASN A 25 1.49 7.24 0.73
C ASN A 25 1.84 8.13 1.93
N TYR A 26 1.26 9.33 2.03
CA TYR A 26 1.40 10.17 3.21
C TYR A 26 0.83 9.48 4.44
N VAL A 27 -0.42 9.01 4.41
CA VAL A 27 -1.05 8.31 5.55
C VAL A 27 -0.23 7.13 6.01
N ILE A 28 0.22 6.26 5.10
CA ILE A 28 1.07 5.12 5.43
C ILE A 28 2.39 5.60 6.06
N SER A 29 3.02 6.63 5.50
CA SER A 29 4.26 7.20 6.03
C SER A 29 4.09 7.79 7.43
N SER A 30 2.96 8.46 7.71
CA SER A 30 2.67 9.05 9.01
C SER A 30 2.48 7.98 10.08
N ILE A 31 1.78 6.88 9.77
CA ILE A 31 1.63 5.73 10.68
C ILE A 31 3.00 5.12 11.02
N ILE A 32 3.89 5.01 10.02
CA ILE A 32 5.25 4.51 10.23
C ILE A 32 6.06 5.46 11.12
N ASP A 33 5.96 6.76 10.87
CA ASP A 33 6.68 7.78 11.65
C ASP A 33 6.22 7.78 13.12
N GLU A 34 4.91 7.64 13.37
CA GLU A 34 4.35 7.50 14.70
C GLU A 34 4.86 6.24 15.40
N TYR A 35 4.86 5.09 14.71
CA TYR A 35 5.40 3.83 15.23
C TYR A 35 6.89 3.95 15.61
N LEU A 36 7.71 4.52 14.73
CA LEU A 36 9.14 4.68 14.99
C LEU A 36 9.44 5.75 16.06
N SER A 37 8.54 6.72 16.22
CA SER A 37 8.62 7.72 17.30
C SER A 37 8.32 7.10 18.66
N GLU A 38 7.33 6.21 18.74
CA GLU A 38 6.94 5.52 19.97
C GLU A 38 7.96 4.43 20.37
N TYR A 39 8.36 3.57 19.42
CA TYR A 39 9.18 2.39 19.71
C TYR A 39 10.68 2.58 19.45
N GLY A 40 11.06 3.70 18.82
CA GLY A 40 12.43 4.12 18.60
C GLY A 40 12.98 3.81 17.20
N LYS A 41 13.77 4.76 16.67
CA LYS A 41 14.45 4.65 15.37
C LYS A 41 15.75 3.84 15.48
N ASN A 42 15.64 2.52 15.39
CA ASN A 42 16.78 1.62 15.33
C ASN A 42 16.62 0.60 14.18
N TYR A 43 17.71 -0.08 13.82
CA TYR A 43 17.73 -1.02 12.69
C TYR A 43 16.69 -2.14 12.82
N THR A 44 16.50 -2.67 14.02
CA THR A 44 15.51 -3.73 14.30
C THR A 44 14.12 -3.27 13.93
N ASN A 45 13.69 -2.12 14.46
CA ASN A 45 12.34 -1.58 14.21
C ASN A 45 12.16 -1.16 12.75
N ILE A 46 13.20 -0.61 12.11
CA ILE A 46 13.15 -0.26 10.68
C ILE A 46 12.91 -1.51 9.83
N ASN A 47 13.68 -2.59 10.07
CA ASN A 47 13.50 -3.85 9.35
C ASN A 47 12.13 -4.48 9.61
N GLU A 48 11.64 -4.40 10.84
CA GLU A 48 10.31 -4.90 11.20
C GLU A 48 9.21 -4.19 10.41
N VAL A 49 9.23 -2.86 10.39
CA VAL A 49 8.26 -2.07 9.61
C VAL A 49 8.35 -2.39 8.11
N ILE A 50 9.56 -2.48 7.55
CA ILE A 50 9.74 -2.90 6.15
C ILE A 50 9.11 -4.28 5.91
N GLY A 51 9.35 -5.23 6.81
CA GLY A 51 8.78 -6.58 6.72
C GLY A 51 7.25 -6.56 6.74
N VAL A 52 6.64 -5.77 7.62
CA VAL A 52 5.17 -5.63 7.71
C VAL A 52 4.59 -5.02 6.43
N LEU A 53 5.22 -4.00 5.87
CA LEU A 53 4.77 -3.39 4.60
C LEU A 53 4.86 -4.37 3.43
N GLU A 54 5.93 -5.17 3.36
CA GLU A 54 6.08 -6.22 2.35
C GLU A 54 4.98 -7.28 2.50
N CYS A 55 4.71 -7.74 3.72
CA CYS A 55 3.59 -8.65 3.98
C CYS A 55 2.25 -8.05 3.56
N ALA A 56 1.95 -6.81 3.95
CA ALA A 56 0.70 -6.13 3.60
C ALA A 56 0.51 -5.99 2.07
N LYS A 57 1.58 -5.65 1.34
CA LYS A 57 1.59 -5.59 -0.12
C LYS A 57 1.28 -6.96 -0.74
N LEU A 58 1.93 -8.02 -0.26
CA LEU A 58 1.70 -9.38 -0.75
C LEU A 58 0.27 -9.86 -0.47
N GLU A 59 -0.28 -9.54 0.70
CA GLU A 59 -1.67 -9.84 1.02
C GLU A 59 -2.66 -9.08 0.14
N LEU A 60 -2.42 -7.78 -0.09
CA LEU A 60 -3.22 -6.96 -1.01
C LEU A 60 -3.21 -7.57 -2.41
N TYR A 61 -2.05 -7.93 -2.93
CA TYR A 61 -1.96 -8.54 -4.26
C TYR A 61 -2.71 -9.87 -4.30
N ARG A 62 -2.42 -10.79 -3.38
CA ARG A 62 -3.01 -12.14 -3.37
C ARG A 62 -4.53 -12.14 -3.15
N ARG A 63 -5.03 -11.28 -2.26
CA ARG A 63 -6.44 -11.33 -1.81
C ARG A 63 -7.35 -10.36 -2.53
N VAL A 64 -6.80 -9.31 -3.15
CA VAL A 64 -7.60 -8.26 -3.80
C VAL A 64 -7.24 -8.16 -5.27
N ALA A 65 -5.95 -7.99 -5.61
CA ALA A 65 -5.55 -7.78 -7.00
C ALA A 65 -5.76 -9.04 -7.85
N ALA A 66 -5.31 -10.21 -7.39
CA ALA A 66 -5.41 -11.45 -8.16
C ALA A 66 -6.87 -11.83 -8.51
N PRO A 67 -7.84 -11.83 -7.57
CA PRO A 67 -9.24 -12.06 -7.93
C PRO A 67 -9.81 -11.03 -8.91
N TYR A 68 -9.42 -9.76 -8.77
CA TYR A 68 -9.82 -8.71 -9.72
C TYR A 68 -9.20 -8.95 -11.11
N GLU A 69 -7.97 -9.43 -11.18
CA GLU A 69 -7.31 -9.81 -12.43
C GLU A 69 -8.02 -11.01 -13.08
N ASP A 70 -8.41 -12.02 -12.30
CA ASP A 70 -9.22 -13.15 -12.79
C ASP A 70 -10.54 -12.67 -13.42
N GLU A 71 -11.26 -11.75 -12.76
CA GLU A 71 -12.46 -11.13 -13.32
C GLU A 71 -12.18 -10.37 -14.63
N LYS A 72 -11.01 -9.74 -14.75
CA LYS A 72 -10.62 -9.03 -15.98
C LYS A 72 -10.17 -9.95 -17.08
N ILE A 73 -9.58 -11.10 -16.77
CA ILE A 73 -9.29 -12.16 -17.71
C ILE A 73 -10.59 -12.71 -18.30
N ASP A 74 -11.60 -12.96 -17.47
CA ASP A 74 -12.92 -13.41 -17.93
C ASP A 74 -13.60 -12.37 -18.83
N GLN A 75 -13.46 -11.08 -18.52
CA GLN A 75 -14.10 -9.98 -19.26
C GLN A 75 -13.40 -9.64 -20.58
N ASN A 76 -12.06 -9.63 -20.59
CA ASN A 76 -11.26 -9.06 -21.67
C ASN A 76 -10.32 -10.06 -22.35
N GLY A 77 -10.24 -11.29 -21.83
CA GLY A 77 -9.28 -12.30 -22.23
C GLY A 77 -7.94 -12.18 -21.49
N ASP A 78 -7.19 -13.28 -21.50
CA ASP A 78 -5.85 -13.38 -20.93
C ASP A 78 -4.77 -13.04 -21.97
N VAL A 79 -3.64 -12.49 -21.51
CA VAL A 79 -2.48 -12.11 -22.32
C VAL A 79 -1.45 -13.25 -22.40
N TYR A 80 -1.33 -14.10 -21.37
CA TYR A 80 -0.23 -15.08 -21.31
C TYR A 80 -0.59 -16.40 -22.01
N ASP A 81 0.02 -16.65 -23.18
CA ASP A 81 -0.17 -17.92 -23.88
C ASP A 81 0.56 -19.10 -23.21
N VAL A 82 1.66 -18.84 -22.50
CA VAL A 82 2.51 -19.89 -21.88
C VAL A 82 1.83 -20.68 -20.76
N ILE A 83 0.71 -20.18 -20.24
CA ILE A 83 -0.09 -20.84 -19.19
C ILE A 83 -1.28 -21.61 -19.76
N LYS A 84 -1.58 -21.46 -21.06
CA LYS A 84 -2.67 -22.19 -21.71
C LYS A 84 -2.25 -23.66 -21.80
N ILE A 85 -3.03 -24.54 -21.16
CA ILE A 85 -2.85 -25.98 -21.28
C ILE A 85 -3.38 -26.41 -22.66
N ALA A 86 -2.61 -27.21 -23.38
CA ALA A 86 -2.94 -27.72 -24.71
C ALA A 86 -4.16 -28.66 -24.70
#